data_AF-A0A1J5HJX1-F1
#
_entry.id   AF-A0A1J5HJX1-F1
#
_cell.length_a   1.000
_cell.length_b   1.000
_cell.length_c   1.000
_cell.angle_alpha   90.00
_cell.angle_beta   90.00
_cell.angle_gamma   90.00
#
_symmetry.space_group_name_H-M   'P 1'
#
loop_
_entity.id
_entity.type
_entity.pdbx_description
1 polymer ?
#
loop_
_entity_poly.entity_id
_entity_poly.type
_entity_poly.pdbx_seq_one_letter_code
_entity_poly.pdbx_strand_id
1 'polypeptide(L)'
;MKNIKNWIVSLAIVATAGGALFAIAAPQTVFAAEKSDCNQDSVFLGFPTWYRGLTSGAPKCEITMDKGLSVFIWTIILNVLDIALMIVGYLSVGYIIYGGFLLMTGRGKPAEIAEGQITIRNAVVGLAISFGSVAVVNFIAGGITNNSGAFGLPSGTATEITASVLGMVYTAAGIIAVITIIIGGYMYTISGGSPGEVEKSKNTILYAVIGLIVIIGAFVITQFVLGRF
;
A
#
# COMPACT_ATOMS: atom_id res chain seq x y z
N MET A 1 39.12 4.88 0.84
CA MET A 1 38.42 5.04 2.15
C MET A 1 37.23 6.01 2.10
N LYS A 2 37.25 7.09 1.30
CA LYS A 2 36.16 8.08 1.19
C LYS A 2 34.82 7.49 0.68
N ASN A 3 34.88 6.53 -0.25
CA ASN A 3 33.68 5.94 -0.87
C ASN A 3 32.91 4.97 0.04
N ILE A 4 33.63 4.26 0.92
CA ILE A 4 33.03 3.35 1.92
C ILE A 4 32.32 4.13 3.02
N LYS A 5 32.90 5.25 3.44
CA LYS A 5 32.28 6.13 4.44
C LYS A 5 30.98 6.75 3.91
N ASN A 6 30.94 7.14 2.64
CA ASN A 6 29.74 7.67 2.00
C ASN A 6 28.65 6.60 1.85
N TRP A 7 29.00 5.35 1.51
CA TRP A 7 28.05 4.24 1.41
C TRP A 7 27.42 3.88 2.77
N ILE A 8 28.22 3.87 3.84
CA ILE A 8 27.73 3.62 5.20
C ILE A 8 26.80 4.75 5.67
N VAL A 9 27.10 6.01 5.33
CA VAL A 9 26.24 7.14 5.66
C VAL A 9 24.91 7.09 4.89
N SER A 10 24.91 6.70 3.61
CA SER A 10 23.67 6.50 2.84
C SER A 10 22.80 5.37 3.39
N LEU A 11 23.43 4.27 3.82
CA LEU A 11 22.73 3.11 4.38
C LEU A 11 22.16 3.40 5.77
N ALA A 12 22.87 4.22 6.56
CA ALA A 12 22.40 4.71 7.85
C ALA A 12 21.20 5.68 7.72
N ILE A 13 21.18 6.55 6.71
CA ILE A 13 20.05 7.48 6.45
C ILE A 13 18.81 6.71 5.96
N VAL A 14 18.97 5.65 5.18
CA VAL A 14 17.86 4.77 4.78
C VAL A 14 17.35 3.96 5.97
N ALA A 15 18.21 3.57 6.92
CA ALA A 15 17.79 2.87 8.14
C ALA A 15 17.07 3.78 9.15
N THR A 16 17.47 5.04 9.30
CA THR A 16 16.81 6.00 10.21
C THR A 16 15.57 6.65 9.60
N ALA A 17 15.49 6.80 8.27
CA ALA A 17 14.26 7.19 7.59
C ALA A 17 13.27 6.01 7.41
N GLY A 18 13.78 4.78 7.27
CA GLY A 18 12.96 3.56 7.18
C GLY A 18 12.45 3.07 8.54
N GLY A 19 13.17 3.36 9.63
CA GLY A 19 12.78 2.97 10.99
C GLY A 19 11.56 3.71 11.54
N ALA A 20 11.22 4.88 11.00
CA ALA A 20 10.05 5.65 11.42
C ALA A 20 8.72 5.10 10.86
N LEU A 21 8.75 4.15 9.91
CA LEU A 21 7.54 3.54 9.34
C LEU A 21 7.23 2.14 9.91
N PHE A 22 8.06 1.60 10.81
CA PHE A 22 7.92 0.21 11.30
C PHE A 22 7.72 0.07 12.82
N ALA A 23 7.27 1.11 13.51
CA ALA A 23 6.94 1.03 14.92
C ALA A 23 5.54 1.59 15.21
N ILE A 24 4.50 0.78 14.96
CA ILE A 24 3.48 0.34 15.95
C ILE A 24 2.44 -0.55 15.27
N ALA A 25 2.71 -1.85 15.22
CA ALA A 25 1.66 -2.84 15.30
C ALA A 25 2.19 -3.94 16.22
N ALA A 26 1.92 -3.81 17.52
CA ALA A 26 2.11 -4.92 18.43
C ALA A 26 1.35 -6.14 17.86
N PRO A 27 1.96 -7.34 17.84
CA PRO A 27 1.23 -8.54 17.48
C PRO A 27 0.09 -8.70 18.48
N GLN A 28 -1.14 -8.64 17.98
CA GLN A 28 -2.33 -8.94 18.77
C GLN A 28 -2.19 -10.41 19.17
N THR A 29 -1.93 -10.67 20.45
CA THR A 29 -1.98 -12.03 21.01
C THR A 29 -3.44 -12.48 20.98
N VAL A 30 -3.77 -13.40 20.07
CA VAL A 30 -5.07 -14.07 20.01
C VAL A 30 -5.16 -15.04 21.18
N PHE A 31 -5.71 -14.57 22.31
CA PHE A 31 -6.17 -15.44 23.38
C PHE A 31 -7.53 -16.01 23.01
N ALA A 32 -7.66 -17.33 23.14
CA ALA A 32 -8.94 -18.02 23.10
C ALA A 32 -9.70 -17.82 24.44
N ALA A 33 -10.87 -17.19 24.38
CA ALA A 33 -11.99 -17.16 25.35
C ALA A 33 -13.02 -16.14 24.79
N GLU A 34 -14.35 -16.23 24.83
CA GLU A 34 -15.37 -17.11 25.39
C GLU A 34 -16.69 -16.76 24.65
N LYS A 35 -17.63 -17.70 24.57
CA LYS A 35 -18.86 -17.69 23.76
C LYS A 35 -19.95 -16.72 24.28
N SER A 36 -20.52 -15.83 23.44
CA SER A 36 -21.99 -15.60 23.38
C SER A 36 -22.55 -14.65 22.31
N ASP A 37 -21.77 -13.91 21.52
CA ASP A 37 -22.36 -13.01 20.51
C ASP A 37 -22.05 -13.47 19.10
N CYS A 38 -23.08 -13.47 18.24
CA CYS A 38 -23.05 -13.84 16.82
C CYS A 38 -22.07 -13.05 15.94
N ASN A 39 -21.22 -12.25 16.56
CA ASN A 39 -20.25 -11.35 15.98
C ASN A 39 -18.98 -11.28 16.86
N GLN A 40 -18.44 -12.45 17.22
CA GLN A 40 -17.09 -12.55 17.78
C GLN A 40 -16.28 -13.54 16.95
N ASP A 41 -15.46 -12.98 16.06
CA ASP A 41 -14.23 -13.54 15.51
C ASP A 41 -14.28 -15.01 15.06
N SER A 42 -15.25 -15.36 14.23
CA SER A 42 -15.20 -16.61 13.46
C SER A 42 -14.13 -16.51 12.35
N VAL A 43 -12.88 -16.39 12.76
CA VAL A 43 -11.71 -16.37 11.91
C VAL A 43 -11.44 -17.80 11.43
N PHE A 44 -11.85 -18.11 10.21
CA PHE A 44 -11.58 -19.39 9.60
C PHE A 44 -10.21 -19.31 8.92
N LEU A 45 -9.17 -19.93 9.51
CA LEU A 45 -7.79 -19.92 9.00
C LEU A 45 -7.16 -18.52 8.80
N GLY A 46 -7.46 -17.58 9.69
CA GLY A 46 -6.98 -16.19 9.59
C GLY A 46 -7.88 -15.27 8.74
N PHE A 47 -8.80 -15.83 7.95
CA PHE A 47 -9.67 -15.03 7.09
C PHE A 47 -10.91 -14.54 7.85
N PRO A 48 -11.27 -13.24 7.72
CA PRO A 48 -12.56 -12.75 8.20
C PRO A 48 -13.69 -13.38 7.37
N THR A 49 -14.89 -13.48 7.95
CA THR A 49 -16.07 -13.99 7.24
C THR A 49 -16.74 -12.89 6.42
N TRP A 50 -17.34 -13.26 5.29
CA TRP A 50 -18.02 -12.30 4.39
C TRP A 50 -19.25 -11.63 5.01
N TYR A 51 -19.87 -12.29 5.99
CA TYR A 51 -21.07 -11.80 6.70
C TYR A 51 -20.75 -11.06 8.01
N ARG A 52 -19.47 -10.79 8.30
CA ARG A 52 -19.03 -10.09 9.52
C ARG A 52 -19.75 -8.74 9.67
N GLY A 53 -20.39 -8.52 10.82
CA GLY A 53 -21.13 -7.28 11.11
C GLY A 53 -22.58 -7.22 10.59
N LEU A 54 -23.13 -8.31 10.06
CA LEU A 54 -24.53 -8.39 9.57
C LEU A 54 -25.46 -9.19 10.49
N THR A 55 -24.93 -9.74 11.59
CA THR A 55 -25.66 -10.57 12.55
C THR A 55 -26.04 -9.75 13.79
N SER A 56 -27.32 -9.75 14.14
CA SER A 56 -27.82 -9.11 15.37
C SER A 56 -28.82 -10.05 16.06
N GLY A 57 -28.64 -10.30 17.35
CA GLY A 57 -29.48 -11.17 18.18
C GLY A 57 -28.80 -12.47 18.64
N ALA A 58 -28.41 -12.54 19.91
CA ALA A 58 -28.15 -13.81 20.60
C ALA A 58 -29.49 -14.33 21.17
N PRO A 59 -29.86 -15.62 21.08
CA PRO A 59 -29.05 -16.81 20.74
C PRO A 59 -29.25 -17.39 19.32
N LYS A 60 -30.05 -16.77 18.45
CA LYS A 60 -30.27 -17.20 17.07
C LYS A 60 -29.65 -16.16 16.13
N CYS A 61 -28.42 -16.44 15.69
CA CYS A 61 -27.66 -15.57 14.79
C CYS A 61 -28.37 -15.41 13.44
N GLU A 62 -29.23 -14.42 13.32
CA GLU A 62 -29.97 -14.10 12.11
C GLU A 62 -29.28 -12.95 11.36
N ILE A 63 -29.27 -13.05 10.03
CA ILE A 63 -28.72 -12.02 9.15
C ILE A 63 -29.83 -10.97 8.96
N THR A 64 -29.74 -9.86 9.68
CA THR A 64 -30.78 -8.82 9.68
C THR A 64 -30.39 -7.62 8.82
N MET A 65 -31.31 -7.09 8.02
CA MET A 65 -31.10 -5.86 7.23
C MET A 65 -31.48 -4.58 7.99
N ASP A 66 -30.98 -4.43 9.22
CA ASP A 66 -31.40 -3.34 10.13
C ASP A 66 -30.94 -1.94 9.66
N LYS A 67 -29.79 -1.85 8.98
CA LYS A 67 -29.17 -0.57 8.58
C LYS A 67 -29.42 -0.16 7.11
N GLY A 68 -30.39 -0.79 6.46
CA GLY A 68 -30.76 -0.53 5.06
C GLY A 68 -29.91 -1.29 4.02
N LEU A 69 -30.50 -1.49 2.84
CA LEU A 69 -29.95 -2.33 1.76
C LEU A 69 -28.56 -1.85 1.27
N SER A 70 -28.34 -0.53 1.20
CA SER A 70 -27.04 0.03 0.77
C SER A 70 -25.91 -0.33 1.73
N VAL A 71 -26.10 -0.13 3.04
CA VAL A 71 -25.09 -0.45 4.07
C VAL A 71 -24.83 -1.95 4.13
N PHE A 72 -25.88 -2.77 3.95
CA PHE A 72 -25.75 -4.22 3.89
C PHE A 72 -24.85 -4.66 2.72
N ILE A 73 -25.12 -4.16 1.50
CA ILE A 73 -24.33 -4.49 0.30
C ILE A 73 -22.90 -4.00 0.44
N TRP A 74 -22.69 -2.74 0.85
CA TRP A 74 -21.35 -2.18 1.02
C TRP A 74 -20.53 -2.94 2.07
N THR A 75 -21.16 -3.38 3.17
CA THR A 75 -20.48 -4.18 4.21
C THR A 75 -20.02 -5.54 3.67
N ILE A 76 -20.85 -6.22 2.87
CA ILE A 76 -20.46 -7.48 2.20
C ILE A 76 -19.28 -7.22 1.27
N ILE A 77 -19.37 -6.19 0.42
CA ILE A 77 -18.31 -5.87 -0.54
C ILE A 77 -16.99 -5.58 0.18
N LEU A 78 -16.99 -4.78 1.24
CA LEU A 78 -15.79 -4.44 2.00
C LEU A 78 -15.19 -5.66 2.69
N ASN A 79 -15.99 -6.52 3.31
CA ASN A 79 -15.48 -7.75 3.93
C ASN A 79 -14.94 -8.72 2.87
N VAL A 80 -15.59 -8.86 1.72
CA VAL A 80 -15.10 -9.70 0.61
C VAL A 80 -13.81 -9.12 0.02
N LEU A 81 -13.70 -7.79 -0.07
CA LEU A 81 -12.48 -7.11 -0.50
C LEU A 81 -11.33 -7.38 0.47
N ASP A 82 -11.56 -7.31 1.78
CA ASP A 82 -10.55 -7.64 2.80
C ASP A 82 -10.06 -9.09 2.67
N ILE A 83 -10.97 -10.05 2.44
CA ILE A 83 -10.62 -11.45 2.20
C ILE A 83 -9.76 -11.56 0.92
N ALA A 84 -10.14 -10.87 -0.15
CA ALA A 84 -9.37 -10.87 -1.41
C ALA A 84 -7.97 -10.26 -1.22
N LEU A 85 -7.84 -9.16 -0.48
CA LEU A 85 -6.56 -8.53 -0.15
C LEU A 85 -5.67 -9.46 0.67
N MET A 86 -6.25 -10.22 1.60
CA MET A 86 -5.51 -11.21 2.38
C MET A 86 -5.03 -12.39 1.52
N ILE A 87 -5.85 -12.87 0.57
CA ILE A 87 -5.43 -13.88 -0.41
C ILE A 87 -4.26 -13.36 -1.27
N VAL A 88 -4.32 -12.10 -1.73
CA VAL A 88 -3.22 -11.48 -2.48
C VAL A 88 -1.94 -11.44 -1.63
N GLY A 89 -2.05 -11.11 -0.34
CA GLY A 89 -0.93 -11.15 0.60
C GLY A 89 -0.28 -12.53 0.69
N TYR A 90 -1.08 -13.58 0.88
CA TYR A 90 -0.58 -14.95 0.96
C TYR A 90 0.06 -15.42 -0.36
N LEU A 91 -0.56 -15.12 -1.50
CA LEU A 91 0.02 -15.44 -2.81
C LEU A 91 1.35 -14.71 -3.02
N SER A 92 1.43 -13.41 -2.69
CA SER A 92 2.66 -12.63 -2.81
C SER A 92 3.79 -13.22 -1.98
N VAL A 93 3.53 -13.59 -0.71
CA VAL A 93 4.51 -14.27 0.14
C VAL A 93 4.97 -15.60 -0.49
N GLY A 94 4.06 -16.39 -1.04
CA GLY A 94 4.39 -17.63 -1.75
C GLY A 94 5.33 -17.41 -2.94
N TYR A 95 5.05 -16.41 -3.78
CA TYR A 95 5.90 -16.07 -4.92
C TYR A 95 7.27 -15.53 -4.50
N ILE A 96 7.34 -14.75 -3.40
CA ILE A 96 8.61 -14.26 -2.86
C ILE A 96 9.46 -15.43 -2.35
N ILE A 97 8.87 -16.39 -1.65
CA ILE A 97 9.58 -17.59 -1.16
C ILE A 97 10.08 -18.43 -2.34
N TYR A 98 9.24 -18.66 -3.35
CA TYR A 98 9.61 -19.43 -4.55
C TYR A 98 10.76 -18.76 -5.31
N GLY A 99 10.66 -17.46 -5.58
CA GLY A 99 11.73 -16.71 -6.24
C GLY A 99 13.01 -16.67 -5.38
N GLY A 100 12.89 -16.60 -4.06
CA GLY A 100 14.01 -16.65 -3.12
C GLY A 100 14.74 -18.00 -3.15
N PHE A 101 14.00 -19.10 -3.18
CA PHE A 101 14.58 -20.43 -3.34
C PHE A 101 15.32 -20.58 -4.68
N LEU A 102 14.72 -20.06 -5.76
CA LEU A 102 15.35 -20.08 -7.10
C LEU A 102 16.69 -19.34 -7.12
N LEU A 103 16.81 -18.22 -6.39
CA LEU A 103 18.07 -17.48 -6.24
C LEU A 103 19.14 -18.28 -5.49
N MET A 104 18.75 -19.10 -4.51
CA MET A 104 19.69 -19.92 -3.74
C MET A 104 20.11 -21.18 -4.49
N THR A 105 19.23 -21.77 -5.30
CA THR A 105 19.53 -22.98 -6.06
C THR A 105 20.06 -22.74 -7.47
N GLY A 106 20.00 -21.50 -7.97
CA GLY A 106 20.58 -21.11 -9.25
C GLY A 106 22.09 -21.23 -9.22
N ARG A 107 22.62 -22.40 -9.59
CA ARG A 107 24.05 -22.77 -9.48
C ARG A 107 24.94 -22.03 -10.49
N GLY A 108 25.02 -20.70 -10.40
CA GLY A 108 25.92 -19.88 -11.20
C GLY A 108 25.50 -19.63 -12.65
N LYS A 109 24.32 -20.10 -13.08
CA LYS A 109 23.76 -19.73 -14.38
C LYS A 109 23.09 -18.35 -14.25
N PRO A 110 23.51 -17.35 -15.05
CA PRO A 110 22.94 -16.00 -14.96
C PRO A 110 21.44 -15.96 -15.28
N ALA A 111 20.95 -16.90 -16.09
CA ALA A 111 19.53 -16.98 -16.46
C ALA A 111 18.61 -17.39 -15.29
N GLU A 112 18.98 -18.41 -14.50
CA GLU A 112 18.17 -18.89 -13.36
C GLU A 112 18.11 -17.83 -12.24
N ILE A 113 19.20 -17.10 -12.01
CA ILE A 113 19.24 -15.99 -11.04
C ILE A 113 18.38 -14.81 -11.52
N ALA A 114 18.38 -14.50 -12.82
CA ALA A 114 17.55 -13.43 -13.38
C ALA A 114 16.05 -13.74 -13.24
N GLU A 115 15.65 -15.00 -13.46
CA GLU A 115 14.26 -15.44 -13.30
C GLU A 115 13.77 -15.27 -11.85
N GLY A 116 14.59 -15.65 -10.86
CA GLY A 116 14.23 -15.50 -9.43
C GLY A 116 14.03 -14.04 -9.03
N GLN A 117 14.86 -13.14 -9.58
CA GLN A 117 14.72 -11.70 -9.37
C GLN A 117 13.43 -11.16 -10.01
N ILE A 118 13.05 -11.63 -11.19
CA ILE A 118 11.81 -11.22 -11.88
C ILE A 118 10.58 -11.68 -11.09
N THR A 119 10.56 -12.92 -10.60
CA THR A 119 9.42 -13.43 -9.81
C THR A 119 9.22 -12.63 -8.52
N ILE A 120 10.28 -12.37 -7.75
CA ILE A 120 10.20 -11.57 -6.53
C ILE A 120 9.70 -10.15 -6.85
N ARG A 121 10.22 -9.53 -7.92
CA ARG A 121 9.84 -8.17 -8.31
C ARG A 121 8.38 -8.07 -8.72
N ASN A 122 7.90 -8.99 -9.54
CA ASN A 122 6.51 -8.99 -9.99
C ASN A 122 5.56 -9.17 -8.81
N ALA A 123 5.93 -10.02 -7.83
CA ALA A 123 5.17 -10.18 -6.59
C ALA A 123 5.14 -8.89 -5.75
N VAL A 124 6.27 -8.18 -5.64
CA VAL A 124 6.36 -6.89 -4.92
C VAL A 124 5.58 -5.79 -5.65
N VAL A 125 5.66 -5.71 -6.97
CA VAL A 125 4.89 -4.75 -7.78
C VAL A 125 3.39 -5.00 -7.62
N GLY A 126 2.95 -6.25 -7.71
CA GLY A 126 1.54 -6.62 -7.52
C GLY A 126 1.01 -6.26 -6.13
N LEU A 127 1.82 -6.48 -5.09
CA LEU A 127 1.50 -6.08 -3.72
C LEU A 127 1.50 -4.56 -3.53
N ALA A 128 2.40 -3.83 -4.18
CA ALA A 128 2.38 -2.37 -4.16
C ALA A 128 1.11 -1.82 -4.85
N ILE A 129 0.68 -2.43 -5.95
CA ILE A 129 -0.55 -2.06 -6.66
C ILE A 129 -1.79 -2.36 -5.82
N SER A 130 -1.84 -3.49 -5.10
CA SER A 130 -3.00 -3.80 -4.25
C SER A 130 -3.16 -2.79 -3.12
N PHE A 131 -2.08 -2.42 -2.42
CA PHE A 131 -2.13 -1.36 -1.42
C PHE A 131 -2.39 0.03 -2.02
N GLY A 132 -1.82 0.32 -3.20
CA GLY A 132 -2.11 1.54 -3.95
C GLY A 132 -3.58 1.65 -4.35
N SER A 133 -4.24 0.54 -4.70
CA SER A 133 -5.65 0.51 -5.08
C SER A 133 -6.56 0.94 -3.93
N VAL A 134 -6.26 0.54 -2.69
CA VAL A 134 -7.02 0.99 -1.51
C VAL A 134 -6.92 2.51 -1.35
N ALA A 135 -5.74 3.09 -1.55
CA ALA A 135 -5.57 4.54 -1.55
C ALA A 135 -6.38 5.22 -2.67
N VAL A 136 -6.47 4.61 -3.85
CA VAL A 136 -7.30 5.11 -4.97
C VAL A 136 -8.80 5.00 -4.66
N VAL A 137 -9.27 3.91 -4.06
CA VAL A 137 -10.69 3.76 -3.68
C VAL A 137 -11.05 4.78 -2.60
N ASN A 138 -10.19 4.98 -1.61
CA ASN A 138 -10.38 6.01 -0.59
C ASN A 138 -10.34 7.42 -1.19
N PHE A 139 -9.53 7.63 -2.22
CA PHE A 139 -9.51 8.86 -3.00
C PHE A 139 -10.83 9.11 -3.73
N ILE A 140 -11.41 8.09 -4.36
CA ILE A 140 -12.73 8.19 -5.02
C ILE A 140 -13.84 8.37 -3.97
N ALA A 141 -13.83 7.57 -2.91
CA ALA A 141 -14.81 7.63 -1.84
C ALA A 141 -14.80 8.99 -1.14
N GLY A 142 -13.62 9.54 -0.84
CA GLY A 142 -13.47 10.88 -0.26
C GLY A 142 -14.03 11.99 -1.15
N GLY A 143 -13.98 11.82 -2.48
CA GLY A 143 -14.61 12.73 -3.45
C GLY A 143 -16.13 12.54 -3.60
N ILE A 144 -16.69 11.40 -3.18
CA ILE A 144 -18.14 11.11 -3.27
C ILE A 144 -18.85 11.39 -1.93
N THR A 145 -18.20 11.13 -0.80
CA THR A 145 -18.79 11.32 0.54
C THR A 145 -18.73 12.77 1.02
N ASN A 146 -17.82 13.58 0.48
CA ASN A 146 -17.77 15.02 0.75
C ASN A 146 -18.43 15.80 -0.40
N ASN A 147 -19.76 15.66 -0.48
CA ASN A 147 -20.68 16.53 -1.21
C ASN A 147 -20.72 16.36 -2.75
N SER A 148 -21.92 15.99 -3.19
CA SER A 148 -22.33 15.40 -4.47
C SER A 148 -21.93 16.16 -5.74
N GLY A 149 -21.13 15.51 -6.58
CA GLY A 149 -21.00 15.78 -8.01
C GLY A 149 -20.50 14.53 -8.72
N ALA A 150 -21.12 14.14 -9.84
CA ALA A 150 -20.83 12.91 -10.59
C ALA A 150 -19.42 12.84 -11.24
N PHE A 151 -18.48 13.66 -10.76
CA PHE A 151 -17.09 13.74 -11.21
C PHE A 151 -16.07 13.87 -10.04
N GLY A 152 -16.47 13.62 -8.78
CA GLY A 152 -15.55 13.66 -7.63
C GLY A 152 -14.98 15.05 -7.32
N LEU A 153 -15.69 16.11 -7.71
CA LEU A 153 -15.33 17.49 -7.38
C LEU A 153 -15.89 17.80 -5.98
N PRO A 154 -15.04 18.15 -4.99
CA PRO A 154 -15.51 18.52 -3.66
C PRO A 154 -16.36 19.78 -3.72
N SER A 155 -17.50 19.79 -3.02
CA SER A 155 -18.38 20.96 -2.92
C SER A 155 -18.53 21.41 -1.45
N GLY A 156 -18.16 22.66 -1.17
CA GLY A 156 -18.03 23.20 0.19
C GLY A 156 -17.48 24.63 0.17
N THR A 157 -17.03 25.14 1.32
CA THR A 157 -16.35 26.44 1.36
C THR A 157 -15.01 26.38 0.61
N ALA A 158 -14.49 27.53 0.13
CA ALA A 158 -13.25 27.58 -0.65
C ALA A 158 -12.07 26.85 0.02
N THR A 159 -12.02 26.86 1.36
CA THR A 159 -11.01 26.20 2.19
C THR A 159 -11.14 24.66 2.20
N GLU A 160 -12.36 24.13 2.26
CA GLU A 160 -12.62 22.69 2.23
C GLU A 160 -12.36 22.12 0.84
N ILE A 161 -12.76 22.87 -0.19
CA ILE A 161 -12.47 22.53 -1.59
C ILE A 161 -10.95 22.50 -1.82
N THR A 162 -10.21 23.52 -1.37
CA THR A 162 -8.74 23.51 -1.53
C THR A 162 -8.08 22.37 -0.77
N ALA A 163 -8.44 22.14 0.50
CA ALA A 163 -7.86 21.04 1.28
C ALA A 163 -8.14 19.66 0.66
N SER A 164 -9.36 19.43 0.16
CA SER A 164 -9.72 18.18 -0.49
C SER A 164 -9.04 18.00 -1.85
N VAL A 165 -8.96 19.05 -2.68
CA VAL A 165 -8.27 19.01 -3.97
C VAL A 165 -6.77 18.76 -3.78
N LEU A 166 -6.14 19.43 -2.81
CA LEU A 166 -4.73 19.23 -2.49
C LEU A 166 -4.46 17.79 -2.00
N GLY A 167 -5.31 17.26 -1.09
CA GLY A 167 -5.21 15.87 -0.64
C GLY A 167 -5.29 14.87 -1.80
N MET A 168 -6.15 15.16 -2.78
CA MET A 168 -6.26 14.41 -4.02
C MET A 168 -4.95 14.48 -4.84
N VAL A 169 -4.43 15.67 -5.09
CA VAL A 169 -3.18 15.84 -5.85
C VAL A 169 -2.00 15.15 -5.16
N TYR A 170 -1.87 15.26 -3.84
CA TYR A 170 -0.77 14.63 -3.10
C TYR A 170 -0.85 13.10 -3.08
N THR A 171 -2.04 12.54 -2.92
CA THR A 171 -2.23 11.08 -2.93
C THR A 171 -1.91 10.49 -4.30
N ALA A 172 -2.42 11.12 -5.37
CA ALA A 172 -2.14 10.69 -6.74
C ALA A 172 -0.64 10.81 -7.08
N ALA A 173 -0.01 11.93 -6.72
CA ALA A 173 1.41 12.15 -6.93
C ALA A 173 2.28 11.15 -6.14
N GLY A 174 1.87 10.79 -4.92
CA GLY A 174 2.54 9.78 -4.10
C GLY A 174 2.52 8.39 -4.75
N ILE A 175 1.37 7.96 -5.28
CA ILE A 175 1.26 6.65 -5.96
C ILE A 175 2.15 6.61 -7.21
N ILE A 176 2.12 7.68 -8.02
CA ILE A 176 2.96 7.79 -9.23
C ILE A 176 4.45 7.78 -8.86
N ALA A 177 4.84 8.46 -7.78
CA ALA A 177 6.22 8.45 -7.30
C ALA A 177 6.67 7.03 -6.91
N VAL A 178 5.84 6.26 -6.20
CA VAL A 178 6.17 4.86 -5.84
C VAL A 178 6.32 3.99 -7.08
N ILE A 179 5.40 4.10 -8.05
CA ILE A 179 5.46 3.31 -9.30
C ILE A 179 6.73 3.63 -10.09
N THR A 180 7.09 4.91 -10.23
CA THR A 180 8.28 5.33 -10.97
C THR A 180 9.59 4.90 -10.29
N ILE A 181 9.64 4.86 -8.95
CA ILE A 181 10.78 4.29 -8.20
C ILE A 181 10.93 2.80 -8.51
N ILE A 182 9.82 2.05 -8.52
CA ILE A 182 9.84 0.60 -8.81
C ILE A 182 10.34 0.35 -10.24
N ILE A 183 9.86 1.12 -11.22
CA ILE A 183 10.30 1.02 -12.62
C ILE A 183 11.79 1.36 -12.77
N GLY A 184 12.25 2.43 -12.11
CA GLY A 184 13.66 2.82 -12.12
C GLY A 184 14.56 1.74 -11.49
N GLY A 185 14.12 1.14 -10.39
CA GLY A 185 14.79 0.01 -9.74
C GLY A 185 14.80 -1.27 -10.58
N TYR A 186 13.76 -1.51 -11.37
CA TYR A 186 13.72 -2.61 -12.34
C TYR A 186 14.77 -2.42 -13.44
N MET A 187 14.78 -1.24 -14.06
CA MET A 187 15.71 -0.95 -15.15
C MET A 187 17.16 -0.98 -14.68
N TYR A 188 17.43 -0.53 -13.46
CA TYR A 188 18.78 -0.54 -12.87
C TYR A 188 19.40 -1.95 -12.79
N THR A 189 18.60 -2.95 -12.47
CA THR A 189 19.12 -4.31 -12.27
C THR A 189 19.27 -5.12 -13.54
N ILE A 190 18.51 -4.80 -14.59
CA ILE A 190 18.68 -5.44 -15.91
C ILE A 190 19.75 -4.76 -16.77
N SER A 191 20.23 -3.58 -16.35
CA SER A 191 21.21 -2.77 -17.12
C SER A 191 22.56 -3.46 -17.35
N GLY A 192 22.85 -4.57 -16.67
CA GLY A 192 23.95 -5.49 -17.01
C GLY A 192 25.36 -4.89 -16.98
N GLY A 193 25.55 -3.71 -16.38
CA GLY A 193 26.83 -2.99 -16.37
C GLY A 193 27.09 -2.09 -17.58
N SER A 194 26.16 -1.97 -18.53
CA SER A 194 26.28 -0.96 -19.59
C SER A 194 26.16 0.45 -18.99
N PRO A 195 27.15 1.35 -19.18
CA PRO A 195 27.17 2.64 -18.50
C PRO A 195 25.92 3.49 -18.75
N GLY A 196 25.38 3.44 -19.97
CA GLY A 196 24.21 4.24 -20.38
C GLY A 196 22.91 3.83 -19.71
N GLU A 197 22.59 2.53 -19.65
CA GLU A 197 21.34 2.06 -19.02
C GLU A 197 21.39 2.20 -17.50
N VAL A 198 22.58 2.01 -16.91
CA VAL A 198 22.81 2.23 -15.48
C VAL A 198 22.60 3.71 -15.12
N GLU A 199 23.15 4.63 -15.91
CA GLU A 199 22.98 6.07 -15.69
C GLU A 199 21.53 6.51 -15.87
N LYS A 200 20.87 6.04 -16.93
CA LYS A 200 19.45 6.32 -17.16
C LYS A 200 18.57 5.85 -16.00
N SER A 201 18.81 4.63 -15.51
CA SER A 201 18.07 4.07 -14.36
C SER A 201 18.31 4.86 -13.07
N LYS A 202 19.56 5.26 -12.81
CA LYS A 202 19.90 6.12 -11.68
C LYS A 202 19.21 7.48 -11.76
N ASN A 203 19.19 8.10 -12.95
CA ASN A 203 18.52 9.38 -13.14
C ASN A 203 17.01 9.26 -12.94
N THR A 204 16.37 8.19 -13.43
CA THR A 204 14.95 7.92 -13.18
C THR A 204 14.63 7.83 -11.69
N ILE A 205 15.43 7.06 -10.93
CA ILE A 205 15.26 6.95 -9.46
C ILE A 205 15.48 8.30 -8.79
N LEU A 206 16.52 9.03 -9.19
CA LEU A 206 16.87 10.33 -8.64
C LEU A 206 15.74 11.35 -8.85
N TYR A 207 15.16 11.41 -10.05
CA TYR A 207 14.01 12.28 -10.33
C TYR A 207 12.77 11.89 -9.53
N ALA A 208 12.50 10.58 -9.37
CA ALA A 208 11.36 10.12 -8.59
C ALA A 208 11.51 10.47 -7.10
N VAL A 209 12.72 10.34 -6.54
CA VAL A 209 13.03 10.74 -5.15
C VAL A 209 12.91 12.25 -4.97
N ILE A 210 13.41 13.06 -5.92
CA ILE A 210 13.24 14.52 -5.88
C ILE A 210 11.76 14.88 -5.92
N GLY A 211 10.97 14.25 -6.79
CA GLY A 211 9.52 14.46 -6.85
C GLY A 211 8.82 14.17 -5.51
N LEU A 212 9.21 13.09 -4.83
CA LEU A 212 8.68 12.74 -3.51
C LEU A 212 9.04 13.80 -2.44
N ILE A 213 10.28 14.29 -2.43
CA ILE A 213 10.70 15.38 -1.53
C ILE A 213 9.89 16.65 -1.80
N VAL A 214 9.65 16.99 -3.07
CA VAL A 214 8.85 18.15 -3.45
C VAL A 214 7.40 18.02 -2.98
N ILE A 215 6.80 16.82 -3.10
CA ILE A 215 5.44 16.55 -2.60
C ILE A 215 5.36 16.76 -1.09
N ILE A 216 6.33 16.23 -0.33
CA ILE A 216 6.39 16.41 1.13
C ILE A 216 6.57 17.90 1.49
N GLY A 217 7.46 18.60 0.79
CA GLY A 217 7.66 20.04 0.99
C GLY A 217 6.40 20.86 0.67
N ALA A 218 5.71 20.53 -0.41
CA ALA A 218 4.46 21.17 -0.79
C ALA A 218 3.36 20.96 0.26
N PHE A 219 3.27 19.77 0.85
CA PHE A 219 2.33 19.50 1.94
C PHE A 219 2.60 20.43 3.14
N VAL A 220 3.86 20.56 3.56
CA VAL A 220 4.21 21.46 4.68
C VAL A 220 3.88 22.92 4.37
N ILE A 221 4.21 23.39 3.16
CA ILE A 221 3.93 24.77 2.75
C ILE A 221 2.43 25.04 2.73
N THR A 222 1.62 24.10 2.24
CA THR A 222 0.18 24.31 2.13
C THR A 222 -0.51 24.32 3.49
N GLN A 223 -0.07 23.52 4.45
CA GLN A 223 -0.55 23.63 5.84
C GLN A 223 -0.18 24.99 6.46
N PHE A 224 0.99 25.53 6.15
CA PHE A 224 1.41 26.87 6.60
C PHE A 224 0.54 27.99 6.00
N VAL A 225 0.25 27.92 4.70
CA VAL A 225 -0.59 28.91 4.01
C VAL A 225 -2.04 28.87 4.48
N LEU A 226 -2.56 27.67 4.76
CA LEU A 226 -3.93 27.49 5.27
C LEU A 226 -4.09 27.90 6.74
N GLY A 227 -3.02 28.37 7.40
CA GLY A 227 -3.04 28.74 8.82
C GLY A 227 -3.41 27.57 9.73
N ARG A 228 -3.16 26.33 9.27
CA ARG A 228 -3.53 25.08 9.94
C ARG A 228 -2.31 24.46 10.64
N PHE A 229 -1.49 25.31 11.25
CA PHE A 229 -0.45 24.96 12.23
C PHE A 229 -0.72 25.68 13.54
#